data_AF-A0A7S2S180-F1
#
_entry.id   AF-A0A7S2S180-F1
#
_cell.length_a   1.000
_cell.length_b   1.000
_cell.length_c   1.000
_cell.angle_alpha   90.00
_cell.angle_beta   90.00
_cell.angle_gamma   90.00
#
_symmetry.space_group_name_H-M   'P 1'
#
loop_
_entity.id
_entity.type
_entity.pdbx_description
1 polymer ?
#
loop_
_entity_poly.entity_id
_entity_poly.type
_entity_poly.pdbx_seq_one_letter_code
_entity_poly.pdbx_strand_id
1 'polypeptide(L)'
;MECLWRLMGMVANLPRPARSVGSFQKRFHWDEFSVVGQVFFPIENGRGSRVKSGPSTYFRQGTALGTAGFANLPPLILKFLAHVVHPLSDHQDVQPNLEKGSLPVILFSHGLGGNAEVYTALCSHLASEGFVVVAIEHADGSGAYAVTHSEEEVFYTRQESLCWR
;
A
#
# COMPACT_ATOMS: atom_id res chain seq x y z
N MET A 1 24.74 -2.65 14.20
CA MET A 1 23.50 -2.22 14.90
C MET A 1 23.09 -0.79 14.57
N GLU A 2 24.03 0.11 14.19
CA GLU A 2 23.68 1.49 13.82
C GLU A 2 22.95 1.66 12.49
N CYS A 3 23.17 0.80 11.49
CA CYS A 3 22.45 0.88 10.20
C CYS A 3 20.94 0.62 10.32
N LEU A 4 20.52 -0.28 11.22
CA LEU A 4 19.11 -0.56 11.49
C LEU A 4 18.43 0.64 12.15
N TRP A 5 19.10 1.30 13.10
CA TRP A 5 18.59 2.53 13.72
C TRP A 5 18.46 3.69 12.72
N ARG A 6 19.39 3.83 11.78
CA ARG A 6 19.33 4.84 10.71
C ARG A 6 18.19 4.58 9.73
N LEU A 7 17.95 3.33 9.35
CA LEU A 7 16.83 2.94 8.49
C LEU A 7 15.48 3.12 9.20
N MET A 8 15.37 2.75 10.48
CA MET A 8 14.16 3.02 11.28
C MET A 8 13.94 4.53 11.49
N GLY A 9 15.00 5.31 11.67
CA GLY A 9 14.95 6.78 11.76
C GLY A 9 14.54 7.46 10.44
N MET A 10 14.89 6.88 9.28
CA MET A 10 14.41 7.36 7.97
C MET A 10 12.91 7.15 7.79
N VAL A 11 12.35 6.03 8.26
CA VAL A 11 10.90 5.79 8.25
C VAL A 11 10.19 6.76 9.21
N ALA A 12 10.77 7.02 10.38
CA ALA A 12 10.23 7.98 11.35
C ALA A 12 10.21 9.44 10.84
N ASN A 13 11.03 9.75 9.82
CA ASN A 13 11.12 11.06 9.17
C ASN A 13 10.32 11.16 7.86
N LEU A 14 9.48 10.17 7.53
CA LEU A 14 8.52 10.35 6.44
C LEU A 14 7.61 11.55 6.76
N PRO A 15 7.34 12.44 5.79
CA PRO A 15 6.46 13.58 6.01
C PRO A 15 5.12 13.09 6.54
N ARG A 16 4.74 13.56 7.74
CA ARG A 16 3.44 13.21 8.30
C ARG A 16 2.36 14.02 7.58
N PRO A 17 1.23 13.41 7.20
CA PRO A 17 0.12 14.13 6.61
C PRO A 17 -0.41 15.23 7.54
N ALA A 18 -0.90 16.33 6.97
CA ALA A 18 -1.36 17.50 7.74
C ALA A 18 -2.63 17.21 8.56
N ARG A 19 -3.42 16.21 8.14
CA ARG A 19 -4.59 15.67 8.83
C ARG A 19 -4.40 14.17 9.07
N SER A 20 -5.13 13.62 10.04
CA SER A 20 -5.16 12.18 10.27
C SER A 20 -5.70 11.47 9.01
N VAL A 21 -5.08 10.36 8.63
CA VAL A 21 -5.45 9.60 7.42
C VAL A 21 -5.69 8.15 7.82
N GLY A 22 -6.81 7.60 7.37
CA GLY A 22 -7.13 6.19 7.49
C GLY A 22 -6.69 5.44 6.25
N SER A 23 -6.39 4.16 6.41
CA SER A 23 -6.17 3.29 5.26
C SER A 23 -6.68 1.88 5.50
N PHE A 24 -7.13 1.20 4.44
CA PHE A 24 -7.40 -0.22 4.48
C PHE A 24 -7.16 -0.82 3.10
N GLN A 25 -6.85 -2.11 3.05
CA GLN A 25 -6.78 -2.84 1.79
C GLN A 25 -8.12 -3.54 1.55
N LYS A 26 -8.62 -3.46 0.31
CA LYS A 26 -9.85 -4.12 -0.09
C LYS A 26 -9.70 -4.72 -1.47
N ARG A 27 -10.23 -5.93 -1.63
CA ARG A 27 -10.47 -6.52 -2.94
C ARG A 27 -11.82 -6.02 -3.45
N PHE A 28 -11.81 -5.43 -4.62
CA PHE A 28 -13.01 -5.01 -5.36
C PHE A 28 -13.33 -6.11 -6.37
N HIS A 29 -14.57 -6.57 -6.37
CA HIS A 29 -15.05 -7.62 -7.27
C HIS A 29 -16.03 -7.01 -8.27
N TRP A 30 -15.94 -7.43 -9.52
CA TRP A 30 -16.89 -7.11 -10.59
C TRP A 30 -17.02 -8.33 -11.50
N ASP A 31 -18.17 -8.99 -11.43
CA ASP A 31 -18.43 -10.27 -12.10
C ASP A 31 -17.33 -11.31 -11.82
N GLU A 32 -16.58 -11.72 -12.84
CA GLU A 32 -15.46 -12.67 -12.76
C GLU A 32 -14.09 -12.00 -12.52
N PHE A 33 -14.07 -10.67 -12.47
CA PHE A 33 -12.86 -9.88 -12.28
C PHE A 33 -12.71 -9.42 -10.82
N SER A 34 -11.47 -9.29 -10.37
CA SER A 34 -11.20 -8.53 -9.15
C SER A 34 -9.91 -7.77 -9.24
N VAL A 35 -9.83 -6.72 -8.43
CA VAL A 35 -8.63 -5.94 -8.25
C VAL A 35 -8.44 -5.63 -6.77
N VAL A 36 -7.20 -5.75 -6.31
CA VAL A 36 -6.84 -5.33 -4.96
C VAL A 36 -6.51 -3.84 -4.99
N GLY A 37 -7.01 -3.09 -4.02
CA GLY A 37 -6.65 -1.69 -3.86
C GLY A 37 -6.39 -1.34 -2.39
N GLN A 38 -5.39 -0.49 -2.16
CA GLN A 38 -5.21 0.19 -0.88
C GLN A 38 -5.95 1.53 -0.94
N VAL A 39 -6.92 1.70 -0.05
CA VAL A 39 -7.76 2.89 0.05
C VAL A 39 -7.21 3.78 1.15
N PHE A 40 -7.08 5.08 0.87
CA PHE A 40 -6.68 6.13 1.80
C PHE A 40 -7.77 7.20 1.85
N PHE A 41 -8.08 7.70 3.04
CA PHE A 41 -9.14 8.70 3.23
C PHE A 41 -8.85 9.59 4.46
N PRO A 42 -9.33 10.84 4.48
CA PRO A 42 -9.17 11.73 5.62
C PRO A 42 -9.96 11.25 6.84
N ILE A 43 -9.34 11.35 8.02
CA ILE A 43 -9.97 11.17 9.33
C ILE A 43 -10.04 12.53 10.01
N GLU A 44 -11.22 12.87 10.54
CA GLU A 44 -11.35 14.05 11.40
C GLU A 44 -10.89 13.73 12.83
N ASN A 45 -10.09 14.64 13.39
CA ASN A 45 -9.61 14.53 14.75
C ASN A 45 -10.81 14.52 15.72
N GLY A 46 -11.08 13.37 16.35
CA GLY A 46 -12.03 13.25 17.46
C GLY A 46 -13.10 12.15 17.37
N ARG A 47 -13.25 11.40 16.27
CA ARG A 47 -14.30 10.36 16.13
C ARG A 47 -13.90 9.11 15.33
N GLY A 48 -12.71 8.58 15.57
CA GLY A 48 -12.32 7.26 15.06
C GLY A 48 -12.14 6.30 16.23
N SER A 49 -13.01 5.28 16.35
CA SER A 49 -12.78 4.19 17.31
C SER A 49 -11.41 3.56 17.03
N ARG A 50 -10.52 3.61 18.02
CA ARG A 50 -9.20 3.00 17.98
C ARG A 50 -9.39 1.48 17.95
N VAL A 51 -9.47 0.89 16.76
CA VAL A 51 -9.36 -0.55 16.62
C VAL A 51 -7.90 -0.87 16.94
N LYS A 52 -7.65 -1.61 18.02
CA LYS A 52 -6.31 -2.15 18.29
C LYS A 52 -6.03 -3.23 17.23
N SER A 53 -5.61 -2.84 16.04
CA SER A 53 -4.94 -3.74 15.11
C SER A 53 -3.49 -3.93 15.61
N GLY A 54 -2.96 -5.14 15.44
CA GLY A 54 -1.55 -5.41 15.73
C GLY A 54 -0.62 -4.52 14.88
N PRO A 55 0.71 -4.62 15.02
CA PRO A 55 1.64 -3.84 14.22
C PRO A 55 1.41 -4.12 12.72
N SER A 56 0.78 -3.18 12.05
CA SER A 56 0.67 -3.14 10.59
C SER A 56 2.05 -2.97 9.98
N THR A 57 2.42 -3.85 9.06
CA THR A 57 3.72 -3.81 8.40
C THR A 57 3.64 -2.90 7.18
N TYR A 58 4.71 -2.14 6.92
CA TYR A 58 4.76 -1.21 5.80
C TYR A 58 4.53 -1.91 4.45
N PHE A 59 5.18 -3.06 4.26
CA PHE A 59 4.96 -3.96 3.12
C PHE A 59 4.40 -5.30 3.57
N ARG A 60 3.53 -5.90 2.75
CA ARG A 60 3.27 -7.35 2.79
C ARG A 60 4.55 -8.11 2.48
N GLN A 61 4.66 -9.35 2.97
CA GLN A 61 5.83 -10.19 2.71
C GLN A 61 6.05 -10.40 1.20
N GLY A 62 4.97 -10.67 0.45
CA GLY A 62 5.01 -10.79 -1.01
C GLY A 62 5.52 -9.51 -1.69
N THR A 63 5.05 -8.34 -1.28
CA THR A 63 5.55 -7.04 -1.75
C THR A 63 7.05 -6.87 -1.50
N ALA A 64 7.54 -7.17 -0.29
CA ALA A 64 8.95 -7.04 0.03
C ALA A 64 9.83 -7.97 -0.82
N LEU A 65 9.39 -9.23 -1.02
CA LEU A 65 10.08 -10.19 -1.86
C LEU A 65 10.06 -9.79 -3.34
N GLY A 66 8.90 -9.39 -3.85
CA GLY A 66 8.70 -8.96 -5.23
C GLY A 66 9.51 -7.73 -5.58
N THR A 67 9.57 -6.74 -4.67
CA THR A 67 10.36 -5.52 -4.85
C THR A 67 11.85 -5.86 -4.87
N ALA A 68 12.31 -6.80 -4.02
CA ALA A 68 13.70 -7.26 -4.02
C ALA A 68 14.05 -7.98 -5.33
N GLY A 69 13.15 -8.83 -5.83
CA GLY A 69 13.29 -9.50 -7.12
C GLY A 69 13.35 -8.53 -8.28
N PHE A 70 12.45 -7.54 -8.33
CA PHE A 70 12.44 -6.50 -9.36
C PHE A 70 13.74 -5.67 -9.35
N ALA A 71 14.21 -5.26 -8.17
CA ALA A 71 15.43 -4.48 -8.00
C ALA A 71 16.73 -5.29 -8.13
N ASN A 72 16.65 -6.61 -8.32
CA ASN A 72 17.79 -7.53 -8.33
C ASN A 72 18.65 -7.44 -7.05
N LEU A 73 17.98 -7.32 -5.90
CA LEU A 73 18.61 -7.24 -4.58
C LEU A 73 18.37 -8.54 -3.80
N PRO A 74 19.33 -8.98 -2.96
CA PRO A 74 19.08 -10.04 -1.99
C PRO A 74 17.85 -9.72 -1.12
N PRO A 75 16.91 -10.68 -0.90
CA PRO A 75 15.67 -10.44 -0.16
C PRO A 75 15.88 -9.82 1.23
N LEU A 76 17.00 -10.14 1.89
CA LEU A 76 17.37 -9.59 3.19
C LEU A 76 17.42 -8.05 3.21
N ILE A 77 17.77 -7.41 2.08
CA ILE A 77 17.88 -5.96 1.97
C ILE A 77 16.52 -5.28 2.10
N LEU A 78 15.42 -5.88 1.62
CA LEU A 78 14.09 -5.25 1.70
C LEU A 78 13.14 -5.93 2.67
N LYS A 79 13.46 -7.14 3.16
CA LYS A 79 12.66 -7.85 4.15
C LYS A 79 12.47 -7.07 5.45
N PHE A 80 13.40 -6.18 5.80
CA PHE A 80 13.21 -5.30 6.95
C PHE A 80 11.99 -4.39 6.82
N LEU A 81 11.58 -3.98 5.60
CA LEU A 81 10.37 -3.17 5.38
C LEU A 81 9.08 -3.94 5.73
N ALA A 82 9.10 -5.28 5.65
CA ALA A 82 8.01 -6.11 6.15
C ALA A 82 8.00 -6.21 7.69
N HIS A 83 8.95 -5.58 8.39
CA HIS A 83 9.01 -5.47 9.85
C HIS A 83 8.95 -4.02 10.33
N VAL A 84 8.92 -3.06 9.41
CA VAL A 84 8.73 -1.64 9.70
C VAL A 84 7.25 -1.39 9.93
N VAL A 85 6.92 -0.70 11.02
CA VAL A 85 5.54 -0.29 11.32
C VAL A 85 5.08 0.74 10.29
N HIS A 86 3.94 0.50 9.67
CA HIS A 86 3.33 1.39 8.70
C HIS A 86 3.06 2.77 9.34
N PRO A 87 3.37 3.91 8.67
CA PRO A 87 3.19 5.24 9.25
C PRO A 87 1.72 5.58 9.57
N LEU A 88 0.77 4.86 8.96
CA LEU A 88 -0.66 4.91 9.29
C LEU A 88 -1.15 3.72 10.13
N SER A 89 -0.27 3.00 10.82
CA SER A 89 -0.62 1.79 11.60
C SER A 89 -1.72 2.05 12.64
N ASP A 90 -1.75 3.25 13.22
CA ASP A 90 -2.75 3.66 14.22
C ASP A 90 -4.15 3.86 13.62
N HIS A 91 -4.27 3.94 12.30
CA HIS A 91 -5.49 4.20 11.55
C HIS A 91 -5.72 3.23 10.41
N GLN A 92 -5.07 2.06 10.46
CA GLN A 92 -5.38 0.98 9.55
C GLN A 92 -6.71 0.31 9.94
N ASP A 93 -7.54 -0.01 8.96
CA ASP A 93 -8.87 -0.63 9.12
C ASP A 93 -9.88 0.22 9.91
N VAL A 94 -9.66 1.54 9.96
CA VAL A 94 -10.67 2.49 10.45
C VAL A 94 -11.82 2.53 9.44
N GLN A 95 -13.06 2.51 9.95
CA GLN A 95 -14.24 2.69 9.09
C GLN A 95 -14.36 4.17 8.70
N PRO A 96 -14.56 4.50 7.42
CA PRO A 96 -14.76 5.88 6.99
C PRO A 96 -16.08 6.42 7.57
N ASN A 97 -16.10 7.68 7.98
CA ASN A 97 -17.34 8.34 8.38
C ASN A 97 -18.16 8.71 7.13
N LEU A 98 -19.19 7.91 6.86
CA LEU A 98 -20.07 8.05 5.68
C LEU A 98 -21.07 9.20 5.78
N GLU A 99 -21.15 9.91 6.92
CA GLU A 99 -22.11 11.01 7.13
C GLU A 99 -21.68 12.33 6.47
N LYS A 100 -20.41 12.46 6.07
CA LYS A 100 -19.95 13.58 5.26
C LYS A 100 -20.15 13.27 3.77
N GLY A 101 -20.67 14.26 3.04
CA GLY A 101 -20.99 14.15 1.62
C GLY A 101 -19.84 13.69 0.72
N SER A 102 -20.07 13.65 -0.59
CA SER A 102 -19.12 13.10 -1.56
C SER A 102 -17.76 13.80 -1.52
N LEU A 103 -16.70 13.04 -1.22
CA LEU A 103 -15.31 13.46 -1.43
C LEU A 103 -14.86 13.14 -2.87
N PRO A 104 -13.99 13.96 -3.48
CA PRO A 104 -13.38 13.63 -4.76
C PRO A 104 -12.52 12.36 -4.65
N VAL A 105 -12.61 11.49 -5.66
CA VAL A 105 -11.89 10.21 -5.71
C VAL A 105 -10.70 10.32 -6.68
N ILE A 106 -9.54 9.83 -6.25
CA ILE A 106 -8.35 9.67 -7.07
C ILE A 106 -8.07 8.17 -7.22
N LEU A 107 -8.04 7.68 -8.46
CA LEU A 107 -7.51 6.36 -8.76
C LEU A 107 -6.03 6.48 -9.06
N PHE A 108 -5.19 5.80 -8.29
CA PHE A 108 -3.75 5.84 -8.43
C PHE A 108 -3.24 4.50 -9.00
N SER A 109 -2.53 4.58 -10.12
CA SER A 109 -1.86 3.44 -10.75
C SER A 109 -0.37 3.52 -10.46
N HIS A 110 0.22 2.41 -10.02
CA HIS A 110 1.67 2.33 -9.86
C HIS A 110 2.41 2.27 -11.21
N GLY A 111 3.71 2.59 -11.19
CA GLY A 111 4.61 2.34 -12.30
C GLY A 111 5.11 0.90 -12.35
N LEU A 112 5.96 0.58 -13.33
CA LEU A 112 6.60 -0.73 -13.49
C LEU A 112 7.36 -1.14 -12.21
N GLY A 113 7.16 -2.37 -11.74
CA GLY A 113 7.77 -2.86 -10.51
C GLY A 113 7.22 -2.23 -9.22
N GLY A 114 6.22 -1.34 -9.33
CA GLY A 114 5.48 -0.81 -8.18
C GLY A 114 4.39 -1.78 -7.70
N ASN A 115 3.63 -1.32 -6.71
CA ASN A 115 2.39 -1.94 -6.22
C ASN A 115 1.60 -0.90 -5.40
N ALA A 116 0.48 -1.29 -4.80
CA ALA A 116 -0.37 -0.38 -4.04
C ALA A 116 0.32 0.24 -2.80
N GLU A 117 1.34 -0.42 -2.23
CA GLU A 117 1.97 -0.04 -0.95
C GLU A 117 3.16 0.93 -1.14
N VAL A 118 3.87 0.85 -2.27
CA VAL A 118 5.08 1.66 -2.54
C VAL A 118 4.81 3.17 -2.49
N TYR A 119 3.59 3.60 -2.84
CA TYR A 119 3.20 5.01 -2.91
C TYR A 119 2.44 5.51 -1.68
N THR A 120 2.50 4.78 -0.56
CA THR A 120 1.81 5.13 0.69
C THR A 120 2.02 6.58 1.10
N ALA A 121 3.24 7.12 1.05
CA ALA A 121 3.51 8.51 1.44
C ALA A 121 2.75 9.53 0.57
N LEU A 122 2.73 9.33 -0.75
CA LEU A 122 2.03 10.20 -1.69
C LEU A 122 0.52 10.08 -1.53
N CYS A 123 -0.01 8.85 -1.51
CA CYS A 123 -1.44 8.60 -1.37
C CYS A 123 -1.97 9.12 -0.02
N SER A 124 -1.19 9.00 1.05
CA SER A 124 -1.52 9.54 2.37
C SER A 124 -1.54 11.06 2.35
N HIS A 125 -0.57 11.71 1.68
CA HIS A 125 -0.55 13.16 1.56
C HIS A 125 -1.81 13.67 0.83
N LEU A 126 -2.14 13.07 -0.32
CA LEU A 126 -3.36 13.40 -1.07
C LEU A 126 -4.63 13.18 -0.23
N ALA A 127 -4.72 12.08 0.51
CA ALA A 127 -5.86 11.83 1.38
C ALA A 127 -6.00 12.90 2.48
N SER A 128 -4.87 13.38 3.02
CA SER A 128 -4.87 14.44 4.05
C SER A 128 -5.38 15.79 3.54
N GLU A 129 -5.29 16.02 2.22
CA GLU A 129 -5.83 17.20 1.54
C GLU A 129 -7.35 17.09 1.26
N GLY A 130 -7.99 15.98 1.63
CA GLY A 130 -9.45 15.81 1.52
C GLY A 130 -9.91 14.95 0.35
N PHE A 131 -9.04 14.12 -0.20
CA PHE A 131 -9.37 13.16 -1.26
C PHE A 131 -9.58 11.75 -0.71
N VAL A 132 -10.36 10.94 -1.41
CA VAL A 132 -10.30 9.48 -1.27
C VAL A 132 -9.35 8.96 -2.35
N VAL A 133 -8.28 8.29 -1.97
CA VAL A 133 -7.30 7.75 -2.91
C VAL A 133 -7.39 6.24 -2.91
N VAL A 134 -7.54 5.64 -4.09
CA VAL A 134 -7.52 4.19 -4.27
C VAL A 134 -6.29 3.84 -5.09
N ALA A 135 -5.25 3.32 -4.43
CA ALA A 135 -4.06 2.80 -5.07
C ALA A 135 -4.32 1.37 -5.55
N ILE A 136 -4.39 1.19 -6.86
CA ILE A 136 -4.75 -0.07 -7.52
C ILE A 136 -3.51 -0.95 -7.68
N GLU A 137 -3.66 -2.24 -7.43
CA GLU A 137 -2.65 -3.28 -7.66
C GLU A 137 -2.98 -4.09 -8.91
N HIS A 138 -2.09 -4.06 -9.90
CA HIS A 138 -2.27 -4.75 -11.18
C HIS A 138 -1.76 -6.19 -11.10
N ALA A 139 -2.63 -7.17 -11.38
CA ALA A 139 -2.29 -8.59 -11.40
C ALA A 139 -1.86 -9.11 -12.80
N ASP A 140 -1.32 -8.23 -13.63
CA ASP A 140 -0.89 -8.49 -15.02
C ASP A 140 0.61 -8.81 -15.15
N GLY A 141 1.34 -8.86 -14.03
CA GLY A 141 2.79 -9.05 -14.00
C GLY A 141 3.60 -7.78 -14.21
N SER A 142 2.98 -6.60 -14.28
CA SER A 142 3.70 -5.31 -14.33
C SER A 142 4.21 -4.85 -12.96
N GLY A 143 3.50 -5.22 -11.88
CA GLY A 143 3.85 -4.89 -10.51
C GLY A 143 4.91 -5.83 -9.92
N ALA A 144 5.59 -5.38 -8.87
CA ALA A 144 6.50 -6.23 -8.10
C ALA A 144 5.78 -7.42 -7.46
N TYR A 145 4.52 -7.22 -7.04
CA TYR A 145 3.69 -8.21 -6.38
C TYR A 145 2.22 -7.84 -6.56
N ALA A 146 1.38 -8.84 -6.78
CA ALA A 146 -0.07 -8.75 -6.82
C ALA A 146 -0.72 -10.08 -6.47
N VAL A 147 -2.03 -10.08 -6.20
CA VAL A 147 -2.80 -11.30 -5.96
C VAL A 147 -4.02 -11.32 -6.88
N THR A 148 -4.12 -12.36 -7.71
CA THR A 148 -5.19 -12.55 -8.70
C THR A 148 -6.57 -12.79 -8.03
N HIS A 149 -7.61 -12.91 -8.85
CA HIS A 149 -8.94 -13.33 -8.38
C HIS A 149 -8.94 -14.74 -7.77
N SER A 150 -8.10 -15.65 -8.28
CA SER A 150 -7.89 -17.02 -7.78
C SER A 150 -7.04 -17.09 -6.51
N GLU A 151 -6.70 -15.95 -5.89
CA GLU A 151 -5.79 -15.85 -4.74
C GLU A 151 -4.36 -16.33 -5.03
N GLU A 152 -3.95 -16.33 -6.29
CA GLU A 152 -2.60 -16.69 -6.70
C GLU A 152 -1.69 -15.47 -6.66
N GLU A 153 -0.49 -15.65 -6.14
CA GLU A 153 0.53 -14.60 -6.12
C GLU A 153 1.15 -14.44 -7.50
N VAL A 154 1.19 -13.19 -7.98
CA VAL A 154 1.81 -12.81 -9.25
C VAL A 154 2.95 -11.85 -8.96
N PHE A 155 4.11 -12.13 -9.53
CA PHE A 155 5.30 -11.30 -9.44
C PHE A 155 5.62 -10.66 -10.79
N TYR A 156 6.51 -9.67 -10.77
CA TYR A 156 6.96 -9.00 -11.97
C TYR A 156 7.45 -10.00 -13.04
N THR A 157 6.88 -9.91 -14.24
CA THR A 157 7.26 -10.71 -15.39
C THR A 157 8.08 -9.85 -16.35
N ARG A 158 9.29 -10.31 -16.71
CA ARG A 158 10.13 -9.58 -17.66
C ARG A 158 9.47 -9.58 -19.04
N GLN A 159 9.58 -8.46 -19.75
CA GLN A 159 9.06 -8.35 -21.11
C GLN A 159 9.60 -9.44 -22.05
N GLU A 160 10.86 -9.83 -21.87
CA GLU A 160 11.54 -10.90 -22.63
C GLU A 160 10.92 -12.29 -22.42
N SER A 161 10.28 -12.51 -21.27
CA SER A 161 9.60 -13.77 -20.94
C SER A 161 8.12 -13.80 -21.36
N LEU A 162 7.59 -12.70 -21.90
CA LEU A 162 6.22 -12.66 -22.41
C LEU A 162 6.14 -13.45 -23.71
N CYS A 163 5.35 -14.52 -23.69
CA CYS A 163 4.95 -15.22 -24.91
C CYS A 163 3.74 -14.51 -25.52
N TRP A 164 4.00 -13.65 -26.51
CA TRP A 164 2.95 -13.09 -27.36
C TRP A 164 2.34 -14.24 -28.17
N ARG A 165 1.12 -14.64 -27.83
CA ARG A 165 0.34 -15.61 -28.60
C ARG A 165 -0.62 -14.90 -29.53
#